data_AF-A0A7C1K6I2-F1
#
_entry.id   AF-A0A7C1K6I2-F1
#
_cell.length_a   1.000
_cell.length_b   1.000
_cell.length_c   1.000
_cell.angle_alpha   90.00
_cell.angle_beta   90.00
_cell.angle_gamma   90.00
#
_symmetry.space_group_name_H-M   'P 1'
#
loop_
_entity.id
_entity.type
_entity.pdbx_description
1 polymer ?
#
loop_
_entity_poly.entity_id
_entity_poly.type
_entity_poly.pdbx_seq_one_letter_code
_entity_poly.pdbx_strand_id
1 'polypeptide(L)' 'MLAVEIEKRLPDFTLRASFTVPAGELLVLAGPSGSGKTTILECVAGLQRPDAGRIDLGGGRSSGPRRG' A
#
# COMPACT_ATOMS: atom_id res chain seq x y z
N MET A 1 -6.96 10.64 -5.73
CA MET A 1 -7.44 10.01 -4.48
C MET A 1 -6.71 8.68 -4.36
N LEU A 2 -6.02 8.45 -3.25
CA LEU A 2 -5.42 7.16 -2.92
C LEU A 2 -6.45 6.30 -2.21
N ALA A 3 -6.63 5.06 -2.64
CA ALA A 3 -7.38 4.04 -1.90
C ALA A 3 -6.50 2.80 -1.72
N VAL A 4 -6.38 2.33 -0.49
CA VAL A 4 -5.56 1.19 -0.11
C VAL A 4 -6.46 0.21 0.62
N GLU A 5 -6.49 -1.02 0.13
CA GLU A 5 -7.04 -2.18 0.83
C GLU A 5 -6.09 -3.34 0.58
N ILE A 6 -5.24 -3.66 1.54
CA ILE A 6 -4.19 -4.68 1.34
C ILE A 6 -4.05 -5.63 2.52
N GLU A 7 -3.59 -6.83 2.20
CA GLU A 7 -3.06 -7.81 3.15
C GLU A 7 -1.63 -8.19 2.75
N LYS A 8 -0.74 -8.29 3.73
CA LYS A 8 0.62 -8.80 3.57
C LYS A 8 0.96 -9.75 4.72
N ARG A 9 1.40 -10.97 4.39
CA ARG A 9 1.95 -11.92 5.34
C ARG A 9 3.42 -11.58 5.60
N LEU A 10 3.73 -11.27 6.86
CA LEU A 10 5.08 -11.10 7.38
C LEU A 10 5.43 -12.32 8.25
N PRO A 11 6.71 -12.53 8.59
CA PRO A 11 7.13 -13.69 9.37
C PRO A 11 6.36 -13.85 10.70
N ASP A 12 6.13 -12.73 11.40
CA ASP A 12 5.56 -12.76 12.74
C ASP A 12 4.04 -12.49 12.79
N PHE A 13 3.48 -11.87 11.74
CA PHE A 13 2.07 -11.50 11.71
C PHE A 13 1.54 -11.21 10.30
N THR A 14 0.22 -11.11 10.18
CA THR A 14 -0.43 -10.63 8.95
C THR A 14 -0.76 -9.15 9.11
N LEU A 15 -0.19 -8.33 8.24
CA LEU A 15 -0.43 -6.89 8.16
C LEU A 15 -1.64 -6.62 7.27
N ARG A 16 -2.60 -5.86 7.79
CA ARG A 16 -3.78 -5.40 7.04
C ARG A 16 -3.88 -3.88 7.12
N ALA A 17 -4.15 -3.24 5.98
CA ALA A 17 -4.36 -1.80 5.92
C ALA A 17 -5.52 -1.47 4.99
N SER A 18 -6.45 -0.65 5.48
CA SER A 18 -7.60 -0.17 4.72
C SER A 18 -7.78 1.32 5.00
N PHE A 19 -7.47 2.18 4.02
CA PHE A 19 -7.63 3.63 4.17
C PHE A 19 -7.75 4.31 2.80
N THR A 20 -8.31 5.52 2.83
CA THR A 20 -8.40 6.40 1.66
C THR A 20 -7.80 7.77 1.98
N VAL A 21 -7.07 8.35 1.03
CA VAL A 21 -6.54 9.72 1.13
C VAL A 21 -7.09 10.53 -0.04
N PRO A 22 -7.95 11.53 0.21
CA PRO A 22 -8.42 12.46 -0.81
C PRO A 22 -7.27 13.20 -1.51
N ALA A 23 -7.53 13.75 -2.69
CA ALA A 23 -6.52 14.54 -3.40
C ALA A 23 -6.21 15.83 -2.62
N GLY A 24 -4.93 16.12 -2.43
CA GLY A 24 -4.48 17.30 -1.68
C GLY A 24 -4.41 17.10 -0.16
N GLU A 25 -4.77 15.93 0.37
CA GLU A 25 -4.68 15.64 1.81
C GLU A 25 -3.38 14.93 2.19
N LEU A 26 -2.94 15.19 3.44
CA LEU A 26 -1.79 14.54 4.06
C LEU A 26 -2.26 13.51 5.10
N LEU A 27 -1.92 12.25 4.89
CA LEU A 27 -2.09 11.18 5.88
C LEU A 27 -0.74 10.81 6.49
N VAL A 28 -0.70 10.67 7.81
CA VAL A 28 0.49 10.23 8.55
C VAL A 28 0.28 8.80 9.06
N LEU A 29 1.19 7.89 8.71
CA LEU A 29 1.24 6.54 9.29
C LEU A 29 2.17 6.54 10.51
N ALA A 30 1.60 6.37 11.70
CA ALA A 30 2.32 6.34 12.97
C ALA A 30 2.17 4.99 13.68
N GLY A 31 3.18 4.61 14.47
CA GLY A 31 3.16 3.38 15.26
C GLY A 31 4.58 2.89 15.64
N PRO A 32 4.71 1.90 16.54
CA PRO A 32 6.00 1.37 17.00
C PRO A 32 6.87 0.81 15.88
N SER A 33 8.19 0.73 16.10
CA SER A 33 9.09 -0.01 15.19
C SER A 33 8.62 -1.45 14.99
N GLY A 34 8.69 -1.96 13.75
CA GLY A 34 8.19 -3.30 13.41
C GLY A 34 6.69 -3.40 13.10
N SER A 35 5.90 -2.33 13.27
CA SER A 35 4.44 -2.37 13.04
C SER A 35 4.00 -2.47 11.56
N GLY A 36 4.92 -2.59 10.61
CA GLY A 36 4.61 -2.70 9.17
C GLY A 36 4.44 -1.38 8.40
N LYS A 37 4.77 -0.22 8.98
CA LYS A 37 4.64 1.09 8.28
C LYS A 37 5.42 1.14 6.96
N THR A 38 6.70 0.78 6.99
CA THR A 38 7.55 0.74 5.78
C THR A 38 6.98 -0.20 4.73
N THR A 39 6.51 -1.37 5.16
CA THR A 39 5.85 -2.36 4.30
C THR A 39 4.60 -1.79 3.60
N ILE A 40 3.76 -1.03 4.32
CA ILE A 40 2.60 -0.34 3.71
C ILE A 40 3.07 0.68 2.67
N LEU A 41 4.04 1.52 3.01
CA LEU A 41 4.56 2.56 2.11
C LEU A 41 5.21 1.96 0.85
N GLU A 42 5.98 0.89 0.98
CA GLU A 42 6.56 0.14 -0.15
C GLU A 42 5.48 -0.48 -1.03
N CYS A 43 4.39 -0.98 -0.45
CA CYS A 43 3.25 -1.47 -1.23
C CYS A 43 2.57 -0.33 -2.01
N VAL A 44 2.32 0.81 -1.35
CA VAL A 44 1.73 2.00 -1.99
C VAL A 44 2.62 2.54 -3.12
N ALA A 45 3.94 2.53 -2.92
CA ALA A 45 4.92 2.94 -3.92
C ALA A 45 5.11 1.91 -5.06
N GLY A 46 4.51 0.72 -4.96
CA GLY A 46 4.69 -0.37 -5.93
C GLY A 46 6.05 -1.06 -5.88
N LEU A 47 6.85 -0.81 -4.83
CA LEU A 47 8.14 -1.46 -4.59
C LEU A 47 7.97 -2.88 -4.03
N GLN A 48 6.83 -3.11 -3.36
CA GLN A 48 6.46 -4.43 -2.88
C GLN A 48 5.03 -4.76 -3.31
N ARG A 49 4.78 -6.02 -3.66
CA ARG A 49 3.42 -6.48 -3.99
C ARG A 49 2.70 -6.95 -2.72
N PRO A 50 1.46 -6.48 -2.45
CA PRO A 50 0.63 -7.07 -1.41
C PRO A 50 0.25 -8.51 -1.79
N ASP A 51 -0.02 -9.35 -0.80
CA ASP A 51 -0.41 -10.75 -1.07
C ASP A 51 -1.89 -10.85 -1.47
N ALA A 52 -2.71 -9.91 -0.99
CA ALA A 52 -4.10 -9.73 -1.41
C ALA A 52 -4.53 -8.25 -1.37
N GLY A 53 -5.64 -7.94 -2.03
CA GLY A 53 -6.21 -6.60 -2.08
C GLY A 53 -5.74 -5.75 -3.27
N ARG A 54 -5.95 -4.44 -3.19
CA ARG A 54 -5.72 -3.48 -4.26
C ARG A 54 -5.27 -2.12 -3.72
N ILE A 55 -4.45 -1.45 -4.51
CA ILE A 55 -4.06 -0.05 -4.32
C ILE A 55 -4.48 0.73 -5.56
N ASP A 56 -5.19 1.83 -5.36
CA ASP A 56 -5.63 2.75 -6.40
C ASP A 56 -5.00 4.12 -6.13
N LEU A 57 -4.13 4.59 -7.03
CA LEU A 57 -3.48 5.90 -6.91
C LEU A 57 -4.35 7.04 -7.46
N GLY A 58 -5.51 6.73 -8.07
CA GLY A 58 -6.41 7.73 -8.65
C GLY A 58 -5.76 8.48 -9.81
N GLY A 59 -5.54 7.78 -10.93
CA GLY A 59 -4.89 8.37 -12.11
C GLY A 59 -4.55 7.37 -13.20
N GLY A 60 -5.51 6.52 -13.60
CA GLY A 60 -5.35 5.58 -14.71
C GLY A 60 -4.46 4.38 -14.38
N ARG A 61 -4.77 3.24 -15.00
CA ARG A 61 -4.08 1.95 -14.81
C ARG A 61 -2.56 2.15 -14.80
N SER A 62 -1.89 1.78 -13.71
CA SER A 62 -0.45 1.54 -13.73
C SER A 62 -0.21 0.31 -14.60
N SER A 63 -0.01 0.52 -15.90
CA SER A 63 0.60 -0.49 -16.73
C SER A 63 2.02 -0.66 -16.22
N GLY A 64 2.26 -1.72 -15.44
CA GLY A 64 3.61 -2.20 -15.22
C GLY A 64 4.30 -2.42 -16.57
N PRO A 65 5.64 -2.43 -16.63
CA PRO A 65 6.36 -2.61 -17.88
C PRO A 65 5.87 -3.90 -18.53
N ARG A 66 5.33 -3.78 -19.76
CA ARG A 66 5.01 -4.94 -20.58
C ARG A 66 6.33 -5.63 -20.88
N ARG A 67 6.64 -6.69 -20.14
CA ARG A 67 7.67 -7.64 -20.56
C ARG A 67 7.17 -8.28 -21.86
N GLY A 68 7.89 -8.01 -22.95
CA GLY A 68 7.84 -8.80 -24.17
C GLY A 68 8.47 -10.17 -23.96
#